data_AF-A0A3D2FV56-F1
#
_entry.id   AF-A0A3D2FV56-F1
#
_cell.length_a   1.000
_cell.length_b   1.000
_cell.length_c   1.000
_cell.angle_alpha   90.00
_cell.angle_beta   90.00
_cell.angle_gamma   90.00
#
_symmetry.space_group_name_H-M   'P 1'
#
loop_
_entity.id
_entity.type
_entity.pdbx_description
1 polymer ?
#
loop_
_entity_poly.entity_id
_entity_poly.type
_entity_poly.pdbx_seq_one_letter_code
_entity_poly.pdbx_strand_id
1 'polypeptide(L)'
;IPAEDITLEEGDTDTAPYGLGTYGSRSTPVAGAATAMAGRKIRAKAQMIAAYLLEVHDNDLEWDVDRFVVKGAPERFKTMKEIAFASYNQAVPGVEPGLEAVSYYDPPNMTYPFGSYICVMEIDVDTGTTEIRQVYALDDCGTRINPMIIEG
;
A
#
# COMPACT_ATOMS: atom_id res chain seq x y z
N ILE A 1 0.07 -11.30 1.26
CA ILE A 1 -0.46 -11.78 -0.03
C ILE A 1 0.51 -11.28 -1.08
N PRO A 2 1.07 -12.15 -1.93
CA PRO A 2 1.90 -11.75 -3.06
C PRO A 2 1.19 -10.73 -3.96
N ALA A 3 1.92 -9.78 -4.55
CA ALA A 3 1.31 -8.74 -5.38
C ALA A 3 0.65 -9.30 -6.65
N GLU A 4 1.17 -10.41 -7.19
CA GLU A 4 0.61 -11.13 -8.33
C GLU A 4 -0.78 -11.74 -8.08
N ASP A 5 -1.14 -11.95 -6.81
CA ASP A 5 -2.46 -12.43 -6.39
C ASP A 5 -3.46 -11.27 -6.17
N ILE A 6 -3.08 -10.02 -6.48
CA ILE A 6 -3.91 -8.82 -6.27
C ILE A 6 -4.24 -8.19 -7.62
N THR A 7 -5.54 -8.17 -7.95
CA THR A 7 -6.06 -7.41 -9.09
C THR A 7 -6.33 -5.97 -8.67
N LEU A 8 -5.88 -5.00 -9.48
CA LEU A 8 -6.13 -3.58 -9.29
C LEU A 8 -6.93 -3.05 -10.48
N GLU A 9 -8.02 -2.34 -10.19
CA GLU A 9 -8.91 -1.74 -11.18
C GLU A 9 -9.23 -0.29 -10.79
N GLU A 10 -9.29 0.59 -11.80
CA GLU A 10 -9.61 2.00 -11.67
C GLU A 10 -10.39 2.46 -12.92
N GLY A 11 -11.23 3.49 -12.79
CA GLY A 11 -11.79 4.23 -13.94
C GLY A 11 -13.27 3.98 -14.28
N ASP A 12 -13.88 2.90 -13.80
CA ASP A 12 -15.31 2.65 -13.95
C ASP A 12 -16.08 3.16 -12.73
N THR A 13 -16.99 4.12 -12.93
CA THR A 13 -17.78 4.73 -11.84
C THR A 13 -18.86 3.84 -11.29
N ASP A 14 -19.22 2.75 -11.97
CA ASP A 14 -20.20 1.78 -11.48
C ASP A 14 -19.58 0.81 -10.46
N THR A 15 -18.26 0.62 -10.49
CA THR A 15 -17.55 -0.37 -9.66
C THR A 15 -16.51 0.23 -8.73
N ALA A 16 -15.76 1.24 -9.17
CA ALA A 16 -14.73 1.87 -8.37
C ALA A 16 -15.35 2.76 -7.28
N PRO A 17 -14.81 2.78 -6.04
CA PRO A 17 -15.27 3.69 -5.02
C PRO A 17 -15.05 5.14 -5.46
N TYR A 18 -15.95 6.04 -5.07
CA TYR A 18 -15.84 7.45 -5.42
C TYR A 18 -14.49 8.03 -5.00
N GLY A 19 -13.81 8.70 -5.92
CA GLY A 19 -12.54 9.35 -5.70
C GLY A 19 -12.44 10.63 -6.52
N LEU A 20 -11.44 11.45 -6.21
CA LEU A 20 -11.21 12.69 -6.95
C LEU A 20 -10.29 12.49 -8.18
N GLY A 21 -9.92 11.26 -8.52
CA GLY A 21 -9.06 10.95 -9.67
C GLY A 21 -7.57 11.22 -9.45
N THR A 22 -6.81 11.07 -10.54
CA THR A 22 -5.35 11.19 -10.58
C THR A 22 -4.93 12.49 -11.28
N TYR A 23 -4.33 13.40 -10.53
CA TYR A 23 -3.67 14.64 -10.99
C TYR A 23 -2.83 15.21 -9.85
N GLY A 24 -1.93 16.16 -10.13
CA GLY A 24 -1.12 16.81 -9.09
C GLY A 24 -0.36 15.83 -8.19
N SER A 25 0.07 14.69 -8.76
CA SER A 25 0.77 13.61 -8.04
C SER A 25 0.05 13.08 -6.79
N ARG A 26 -1.28 13.18 -6.74
CA ARG A 26 -2.09 12.91 -5.53
C ARG A 26 -2.39 11.43 -5.26
N SER A 27 -2.15 10.54 -6.22
CA SER A 27 -2.54 9.12 -6.11
C SER A 27 -1.84 8.44 -4.94
N THR A 28 -0.51 8.56 -4.81
CA THR A 28 0.22 8.00 -3.66
C THR A 28 -0.19 8.66 -2.32
N PRO A 29 -0.18 10.00 -2.18
CA PRO A 29 -0.57 10.64 -0.92
C PRO A 29 -1.98 10.31 -0.43
N VAL A 30 -2.96 10.19 -1.33
CA VAL A 30 -4.36 10.05 -0.96
C VAL A 30 -4.86 8.61 -1.12
N ALA A 31 -4.87 8.08 -2.34
CA ALA A 31 -5.34 6.73 -2.60
C ALA A 31 -4.38 5.69 -2.02
N GLY A 32 -3.06 5.89 -2.10
CA GLY A 32 -2.08 5.01 -1.46
C GLY A 32 -2.25 4.92 0.07
N ALA A 33 -2.54 6.06 0.72
CA ALA A 33 -2.89 6.07 2.14
C ALA A 33 -4.22 5.35 2.42
N ALA A 34 -5.26 5.58 1.62
CA ALA A 34 -6.55 4.88 1.73
C ALA A 34 -6.38 3.36 1.57
N THR A 35 -5.60 2.90 0.60
CA THR A 35 -5.26 1.50 0.37
C THR A 35 -4.55 0.89 1.59
N ALA A 36 -3.56 1.59 2.16
CA ALA A 36 -2.90 1.13 3.38
C ALA A 36 -3.86 1.06 4.58
N MET A 37 -4.78 2.02 4.72
CA MET A 37 -5.78 2.03 5.80
C MET A 37 -6.81 0.90 5.64
N ALA A 38 -7.31 0.66 4.42
CA ALA A 38 -8.18 -0.48 4.13
C ALA A 38 -7.47 -1.82 4.41
N GLY A 39 -6.22 -1.97 3.97
CA GLY A 39 -5.39 -3.14 4.27
C GLY A 39 -5.18 -3.36 5.78
N ARG A 40 -5.01 -2.28 6.56
CA ARG A 40 -4.91 -2.37 8.03
C ARG A 40 -6.23 -2.79 8.69
N LYS A 41 -7.39 -2.34 8.19
CA LYS A 41 -8.71 -2.80 8.65
C LYS A 41 -8.90 -4.30 8.38
N ILE A 42 -8.55 -4.76 7.18
CA ILE A 42 -8.54 -6.19 6.83
C ILE A 42 -7.63 -6.97 7.78
N ARG A 43 -6.40 -6.48 8.03
CA ARG A 43 -5.46 -7.12 8.94
C ARG A 43 -5.98 -7.20 10.38
N ALA A 44 -6.68 -6.18 10.86
CA ALA A 44 -7.30 -6.19 12.19
C ALA A 44 -8.41 -7.25 12.29
N LYS A 45 -9.30 -7.32 11.29
CA LYS A 45 -10.33 -8.39 11.22
C LYS A 45 -9.69 -9.78 11.12
N ALA A 46 -8.62 -9.91 10.34
CA ALA A 46 -7.86 -11.15 10.20
C ALA A 46 -7.21 -11.59 11.53
N GLN A 47 -6.77 -10.65 12.36
CA GLN A 47 -6.23 -10.95 13.69
C GLN A 47 -7.28 -11.56 14.61
N MET A 48 -8.50 -11.01 14.64
CA MET A 48 -9.61 -11.56 15.42
C MET A 48 -9.96 -12.99 14.97
N ILE A 49 -9.98 -13.24 13.66
CA ILE A 49 -10.22 -14.58 13.10
C ILE A 49 -9.07 -15.52 13.48
N ALA A 50 -7.81 -15.09 13.34
CA ALA A 50 -6.65 -15.90 13.69
C ALA A 50 -6.66 -16.28 15.18
N ALA A 51 -7.02 -15.35 16.06
CA ALA A 51 -7.10 -15.57 17.50
C ALA A 51 -8.17 -16.61 17.84
N TYR A 52 -9.35 -16.51 17.21
CA TYR A 52 -10.39 -17.52 17.33
C TYR A 52 -9.93 -18.90 16.86
N LEU A 53 -9.31 -18.98 15.67
CA LEU A 53 -8.82 -20.25 15.11
C LEU A 53 -7.70 -20.90 15.92
N LEU A 54 -6.91 -20.09 16.61
CA LEU A 54 -5.79 -20.54 17.43
C LEU A 54 -6.16 -20.70 18.90
N GLU A 55 -7.40 -20.37 19.29
CA GLU A 55 -7.92 -20.40 20.67
C GLU A 55 -7.04 -19.59 21.64
N VAL A 56 -6.66 -18.38 21.23
CA VAL A 56 -5.87 -17.43 22.03
C VAL A 56 -6.50 -16.04 22.04
N HIS A 57 -6.00 -15.14 22.89
CA HIS A 57 -6.41 -13.75 22.85
C HIS A 57 -5.70 -13.01 21.69
N ASP A 58 -6.33 -12.01 21.07
CA ASP A 58 -5.75 -11.25 19.95
C ASP A 58 -4.37 -10.65 20.28
N ASN A 59 -4.18 -10.22 21.53
CA ASN A 59 -2.92 -9.69 22.05
C ASN A 59 -1.79 -10.73 22.19
N ASP A 60 -2.10 -12.02 22.12
CA ASP A 60 -1.12 -13.11 22.18
C ASP A 60 -0.55 -13.44 20.79
N LEU A 61 -1.00 -12.74 19.75
CA LEU A 61 -0.51 -12.90 18.39
C LEU A 61 0.55 -11.86 18.03
N GLU A 62 1.51 -12.28 17.22
CA GLU A 62 2.43 -11.43 16.50
C GLU A 62 2.31 -11.67 14.99
N TRP A 63 2.65 -10.66 14.19
CA TRP A 63 2.59 -10.75 12.74
C TRP A 63 3.97 -10.98 12.17
N ASP A 64 4.10 -12.04 11.39
CA ASP A 64 5.34 -12.41 10.71
C ASP A 64 5.06 -12.52 9.21
N VAL A 65 5.40 -11.47 8.46
CA VAL A 65 5.31 -11.35 6.99
C VAL A 65 3.91 -11.60 6.39
N ASP A 66 3.39 -12.83 6.47
CA ASP A 66 2.16 -13.33 5.87
C ASP A 66 1.22 -14.05 6.85
N ARG A 67 1.60 -14.19 8.13
CA ARG A 67 0.87 -14.99 9.12
C ARG A 67 0.79 -14.33 10.49
N PHE A 68 -0.22 -14.73 11.26
CA PHE A 68 -0.28 -14.49 12.69
C PHE A 68 0.26 -15.71 13.44
N VAL A 69 1.16 -15.47 14.38
CA VAL A 69 1.88 -16.48 15.17
C VAL A 69 1.59 -16.27 16.64
N VAL A 70 1.40 -17.35 17.42
CA VAL A 70 1.26 -17.24 18.87
C VAL A 70 2.62 -16.91 19.51
N LYS A 71 2.67 -15.85 20.31
CA LYS A 71 3.89 -15.43 21.03
C LYS A 71 4.42 -16.57 21.88
N GLY A 72 5.69 -16.94 21.65
CA GLY A 72 6.36 -18.03 22.37
C GLY A 72 6.04 -19.44 21.87
N ALA A 73 5.20 -19.59 20.84
CA ALA A 73 4.86 -20.86 20.22
C ALA A 73 4.83 -20.72 18.68
N PRO A 74 6.01 -20.55 18.03
CA PRO A 74 6.11 -20.22 16.60
C PRO A 74 5.50 -21.28 15.66
N GLU A 75 5.34 -22.52 16.13
CA GLU A 75 4.68 -23.60 15.43
C GLU A 75 3.14 -23.44 15.35
N ARG A 76 2.56 -22.57 16.18
CA ARG A 76 1.12 -22.26 16.20
C ARG A 76 0.87 -20.97 15.43
N PHE A 77 0.48 -21.10 14.18
CA PHE A 77 0.21 -19.95 13.31
C PHE A 77 -0.97 -20.18 12.37
N LYS A 78 -1.48 -19.08 11.82
CA LYS A 78 -2.39 -19.06 10.68
C LYS A 78 -1.93 -18.05 9.65
N THR A 79 -1.78 -18.51 8.41
CA THR A 79 -1.46 -17.65 7.27
C THR A 79 -2.66 -16.81 6.86
N MET A 80 -2.42 -15.66 6.22
CA MET A 80 -3.48 -14.84 5.65
C MET A 80 -4.39 -15.62 4.70
N LYS A 81 -3.84 -16.60 3.97
CA LYS A 81 -4.60 -17.47 3.05
C LYS A 81 -5.59 -18.36 3.80
N GLU A 82 -5.16 -19.00 4.88
CA GLU A 82 -6.05 -19.82 5.72
C GLU A 82 -7.12 -18.96 6.40
N ILE A 83 -6.74 -17.76 6.87
CA ILE A 83 -7.66 -16.82 7.51
C ILE A 83 -8.72 -16.32 6.53
N ALA A 84 -8.32 -15.96 5.31
CA ALA A 84 -9.25 -15.56 4.25
C ALA A 84 -10.25 -16.68 3.95
N PHE A 85 -9.80 -17.93 3.81
CA PHE A 85 -10.70 -19.07 3.62
C PHE A 85 -11.65 -19.28 4.80
N ALA A 86 -11.14 -19.20 6.03
CA ALA A 86 -11.95 -19.34 7.25
C ALA A 86 -13.03 -18.26 7.37
N SER A 87 -12.76 -17.03 6.90
CA SER A 87 -13.74 -15.94 6.93
C SER A 87 -15.03 -16.24 6.14
N TYR A 88 -14.98 -17.12 5.14
CA TYR A 88 -16.14 -17.55 4.37
C TYR A 88 -16.66 -18.94 4.77
N ASN A 89 -15.79 -19.81 5.28
CA ASN A 89 -16.11 -21.22 5.52
C ASN A 89 -16.50 -21.54 6.98
N GLN A 90 -16.29 -20.61 7.92
CA GLN A 90 -16.59 -20.80 9.33
C GLN A 90 -17.28 -19.58 9.93
N ALA A 91 -18.25 -19.81 10.81
CA ALA A 91 -18.88 -18.75 11.58
C ALA A 91 -17.98 -18.38 12.77
N VAL A 92 -17.28 -17.24 12.67
CA VAL A 92 -16.49 -16.68 13.76
C VAL A 92 -17.38 -15.76 14.60
N PRO A 93 -17.60 -16.03 15.90
CA PRO A 93 -18.49 -15.22 16.72
C PRO A 93 -18.09 -13.74 16.75
N GLY A 94 -19.08 -12.85 16.59
CA GLY A 94 -18.86 -11.40 16.61
C GLY A 94 -18.16 -10.82 15.38
N VAL A 95 -17.89 -11.64 14.36
CA VAL A 95 -17.27 -11.22 13.10
C VAL A 95 -18.19 -11.58 11.94
N GLU A 96 -18.55 -10.58 11.13
CA GLU A 96 -19.32 -10.83 9.91
C GLU A 96 -18.51 -11.70 8.92
N PRO A 97 -19.15 -12.61 8.16
CA PRO A 97 -18.46 -13.38 7.12
C PRO A 97 -17.72 -12.53 6.09
N GLY A 98 -16.76 -13.15 5.41
CA GLY A 98 -15.89 -12.52 4.42
C GLY A 98 -14.78 -11.66 5.01
N LEU A 99 -13.90 -11.15 4.14
CA LEU A 99 -12.70 -10.42 4.55
C LEU A 99 -12.40 -9.26 3.59
N GLU A 100 -13.08 -8.14 3.82
CA GLU A 100 -13.03 -6.95 2.97
C GLU A 100 -13.09 -5.67 3.81
N ALA A 101 -12.64 -4.56 3.23
CA ALA A 101 -12.76 -3.24 3.84
C ALA A 101 -12.70 -2.13 2.79
N VAL A 102 -13.33 -1.01 3.10
CA VAL A 102 -13.24 0.24 2.32
C VAL A 102 -12.67 1.36 3.21
N SER A 103 -11.93 2.29 2.61
CA SER A 103 -11.45 3.49 3.29
C SER A 103 -11.53 4.72 2.38
N TYR A 104 -12.14 5.78 2.89
CA TYR A 104 -12.05 7.12 2.35
C TYR A 104 -11.06 7.90 3.22
N TYR A 105 -10.07 8.52 2.60
CA TYR A 105 -8.98 9.17 3.31
C TYR A 105 -9.00 10.68 3.05
N ASP A 106 -9.21 11.43 4.13
CA ASP A 106 -9.02 12.87 4.16
C ASP A 106 -7.60 13.16 4.66
N PRO A 107 -6.67 13.60 3.79
CA PRO A 107 -5.29 13.80 4.17
C PRO A 107 -5.18 14.95 5.18
N PRO A 108 -4.51 14.75 6.34
CA PRO A 108 -4.39 15.78 7.36
C PRO A 108 -3.50 16.96 6.91
N ASN A 109 -2.68 16.75 5.88
CA ASN A 109 -1.88 17.75 5.21
C ASN A 109 -1.44 17.24 3.84
N MET A 110 -0.81 18.09 3.03
CA MET A 110 -0.12 17.69 1.80
C MET A 110 1.20 16.95 2.10
N THR A 111 1.73 16.28 1.08
CA THR A 111 3.10 15.76 1.05
C THR A 111 4.00 16.75 0.32
N TYR A 112 5.23 16.94 0.80
CA TYR A 112 6.18 17.91 0.26
C TYR A 112 7.46 17.19 -0.19
N PRO A 113 7.46 16.51 -1.36
CA PRO A 113 8.68 15.97 -1.93
C PRO A 113 9.62 17.10 -2.33
N PHE A 114 10.90 16.80 -2.47
CA PHE A 114 11.91 17.77 -2.90
C PHE A 114 12.93 17.12 -3.83
N GLY A 115 13.71 17.94 -4.51
CA GLY A 115 14.77 17.47 -5.38
C GLY A 115 15.90 18.48 -5.54
N SER A 116 17.03 18.01 -6.07
CA SER A 116 18.20 18.83 -6.41
C SER A 116 18.66 18.48 -7.81
N TYR A 117 18.49 19.42 -8.74
CA TYR A 117 18.71 19.19 -10.16
C TYR A 117 19.90 20.03 -10.63
N ILE A 118 20.83 19.40 -11.35
CA ILE A 118 22.02 20.04 -11.91
C ILE A 118 22.03 19.78 -13.42
N CYS A 119 22.09 20.85 -14.21
CA CYS A 119 22.21 20.78 -15.66
C CYS A 119 23.52 21.43 -16.11
N VAL A 120 24.30 20.69 -16.91
CA VAL A 120 25.48 21.19 -17.60
C VAL A 120 25.10 21.34 -19.07
N MET A 121 25.17 22.56 -19.59
CA MET A 121 24.85 22.86 -20.99
C MET A 121 25.98 23.62 -21.67
N GLU A 122 26.14 23.38 -22.96
CA GLU A 122 26.98 24.17 -23.86
C GLU A 122 26.10 25.08 -24.73
N ILE A 123 26.62 26.27 -25.01
CA ILE A 123 25.96 27.28 -25.85
C ILE A 123 26.98 27.75 -26.88
N ASP A 124 26.67 27.59 -28.15
CA ASP A 124 27.39 28.23 -29.24
C ASP A 124 26.99 29.72 -29.27
N VAL A 125 27.95 30.60 -28.99
CA VAL A 125 27.71 32.06 -28.88
C VAL A 125 27.50 32.76 -30.23
N ASP A 126 27.93 32.15 -31.33
CA ASP A 126 27.79 32.72 -32.68
C ASP A 126 26.42 32.38 -33.28
N THR A 127 25.87 31.21 -32.93
CA THR A 127 24.59 30.71 -33.48
C THR A 127 23.44 30.70 -32.48
N GLY A 128 23.73 30.76 -31.18
CA GLY A 128 22.74 30.57 -30.11
C GLY A 128 22.31 29.11 -29.91
N THR A 129 22.94 28.15 -30.58
CA THR A 129 22.61 26.72 -30.47
C THR A 129 22.98 26.19 -29.09
N THR A 130 22.09 25.42 -28.47
CA THR A 130 22.31 24.85 -27.12
C THR A 130 22.38 23.33 -27.17
N GLU A 131 23.31 22.75 -26.41
CA GLU A 131 23.42 21.31 -26.18
C GLU A 131 23.41 21.02 -24.68
N ILE A 132 22.52 20.12 -24.23
CA ILE A 132 22.55 19.61 -22.86
C ILE A 132 23.60 18.50 -22.79
N ARG A 133 24.74 18.77 -22.14
CA ARG A 133 25.78 17.76 -21.94
C ARG A 133 25.38 16.74 -20.90
N GLN A 134 24.77 17.21 -19.81
CA GLN A 134 24.47 16.35 -18.68
C GLN A 134 23.37 16.92 -17.80
N VAL A 135 22.53 16.02 -17.29
CA VAL A 135 21.53 16.32 -16.25
C VAL A 135 21.71 15.31 -15.12
N TYR A 136 21.74 15.80 -13.89
CA TYR A 136 21.59 15.01 -12.69
C TYR A 136 20.31 15.43 -11.99
N ALA A 137 19.41 14.47 -11.77
CA ALA A 137 18.16 14.68 -11.03
C ALA A 137 18.20 13.81 -9.78
N LEU A 138 18.18 14.46 -8.61
CA LEU A 138 17.92 13.81 -7.34
C LEU A 138 16.50 14.16 -6.93
N ASP A 139 15.71 13.13 -6.62
CA ASP A 139 14.35 13.26 -6.10
C ASP A 139 14.21 12.51 -4.78
N ASP A 140 13.65 13.17 -3.78
CA ASP A 140 13.22 12.59 -2.51
C ASP A 140 11.70 12.72 -2.39
N CYS A 141 11.03 11.57 -2.53
CA CYS A 141 9.59 11.42 -2.36
C CYS A 141 9.24 10.64 -1.08
N GLY A 142 10.17 10.55 -0.12
CA GLY A 142 10.03 9.75 1.08
C GLY A 142 10.13 8.25 0.79
N THR A 143 9.20 7.46 1.34
CA THR A 143 9.22 6.01 1.17
C THR A 143 8.91 5.61 -0.27
N ARG A 144 9.88 4.95 -0.92
CA ARG A 144 9.82 4.55 -2.33
C ARG A 144 9.08 3.22 -2.48
N ILE A 145 7.87 3.25 -3.06
CA ILE A 145 7.04 2.05 -3.28
C ILE A 145 7.68 1.13 -4.33
N ASN A 146 7.98 1.67 -5.51
CA ASN A 146 8.64 0.94 -6.59
C ASN A 146 9.69 1.83 -7.28
N PRO A 147 10.99 1.60 -7.03
CA PRO A 147 12.09 2.35 -7.64
C PRO A 147 12.07 2.43 -9.16
N MET A 148 11.66 1.35 -9.84
CA MET A 148 11.62 1.28 -11.31
C MET A 148 10.53 2.19 -11.88
N ILE A 149 9.36 2.25 -11.23
CA ILE A 149 8.27 3.15 -11.66
C ILE A 149 8.62 4.61 -11.37
N ILE A 150 9.39 4.89 -10.32
CA ILE A 150 9.84 6.26 -9.99
C ILE A 150 10.85 6.78 -11.02
N GLU A 151 11.66 5.89 -11.62
CA GLU A 151 12.67 6.26 -12.61
C GLU A 151 12.10 6.63 -13.98
N GLY A 152 10.99 6.00 -14.39
CA GLY A 152 10.38 6.15 -15.72
C GLY A 152 9.60 7.45 -15.90
#